data_AF-A0A9X9MHN8-F1
#
_entry.id   AF-A0A9X9MHN8-F1
#
_cell.length_a   1.000
_cell.length_b   1.000
_cell.length_c   1.000
_cell.angle_alpha   90.00
_cell.angle_beta   90.00
_cell.angle_gamma   90.00
#
_symmetry.space_group_name_H-M   'P 1'
#
loop_
_entity.id
_entity.type
_entity.pdbx_description
1 polymer ?
#
loop_
_entity_poly.entity_id
_entity_poly.type
_entity_poly.pdbx_seq_one_letter_code
_entity_poly.pdbx_strand_id
1 'polypeptide(L)'
;MQITAQLGISQGQVNYSLRCGAVSPKKRKRKSSRLKADDVDQIISYFESSPGNRCKTFLELASGPFRHLGVSEQVIQRELKKTGYQRHMARLKPPVSQKTMKIRREWAEAHLNWTHEEWTPVLWTDETWVEDGRHSRDWVTRSVCTFLNKKMVI
;
A
#
# COMPACT_ATOMS: atom_id res chain seq x y z
N MET A 1 -11.96 -36.89 -39.21
CA MET A 1 -13.20 -36.55 -38.47
C MET A 1 -13.35 -37.29 -37.13
N GLN A 2 -12.38 -38.06 -36.63
CA GLN A 2 -12.53 -38.74 -35.32
C GLN A 2 -12.50 -37.76 -34.13
N ILE A 3 -11.62 -36.76 -34.16
CA ILE A 3 -11.45 -35.78 -33.07
C ILE A 3 -12.71 -34.92 -32.87
N THR A 4 -13.37 -34.49 -33.96
CA THR A 4 -14.58 -33.66 -33.91
C THR A 4 -15.77 -34.42 -33.31
N ALA A 5 -15.95 -35.67 -33.71
CA ALA A 5 -17.01 -36.55 -33.18
C ALA A 5 -16.80 -36.91 -31.71
N GLN A 6 -15.55 -37.11 -31.29
CA GLN A 6 -15.21 -37.49 -29.92
C GLN A 6 -15.30 -36.32 -28.92
N LEU A 7 -14.99 -35.09 -29.35
CA LEU A 7 -14.91 -33.90 -28.47
C LEU A 7 -16.07 -32.90 -28.63
N GLY A 8 -16.96 -33.09 -29.62
CA GLY A 8 -18.09 -32.19 -29.87
C GLY A 8 -17.70 -30.77 -30.30
N ILE A 9 -16.49 -30.60 -30.85
CA ILE A 9 -15.96 -29.32 -31.31
C ILE A 9 -15.99 -29.22 -32.84
N SER A 10 -16.09 -28.00 -33.37
CA SER A 10 -16.13 -27.79 -34.81
C SER A 10 -14.79 -28.10 -35.49
N GLN A 11 -14.86 -28.56 -36.75
CA GLN A 11 -13.66 -28.78 -37.57
C GLN A 11 -12.81 -27.50 -37.70
N GLY A 12 -13.46 -26.32 -37.69
CA GLY A 12 -12.79 -25.02 -37.68
C GLY A 12 -11.96 -24.77 -36.43
N GLN A 13 -12.45 -25.15 -35.24
CA GLN A 13 -11.70 -25.04 -33.99
C GLN A 13 -10.51 -26.00 -33.95
N VAL A 14 -10.68 -27.23 -34.44
CA VAL A 14 -9.57 -28.20 -34.57
C VAL A 14 -8.48 -27.64 -35.48
N ASN A 15 -8.85 -27.14 -36.67
CA ASN A 15 -7.90 -26.55 -37.62
C ASN A 15 -7.23 -25.29 -37.05
N TYR A 16 -7.98 -24.43 -36.35
CA TYR A 16 -7.43 -23.25 -35.68
C TYR A 16 -6.42 -23.62 -34.59
N SER A 17 -6.74 -24.62 -33.75
CA SER A 17 -5.84 -25.10 -32.70
C SER A 17 -4.55 -25.71 -33.27
N LEU A 18 -4.67 -26.55 -34.30
CA LEU A 18 -3.51 -27.14 -34.99
C LEU A 18 -2.62 -26.07 -35.65
N ARG A 19 -3.22 -25.00 -36.21
CA ARG A 19 -2.48 -23.88 -36.82
C ARG A 19 -1.86 -22.93 -35.79
N CYS A 20 -2.55 -22.66 -34.68
CA CYS A 20 -2.06 -21.74 -33.65
C CYS A 20 -0.84 -22.30 -32.90
N GLY A 21 -0.73 -23.62 -32.73
CA GLY A 21 0.43 -24.28 -32.09
C GLY A 21 0.61 -23.99 -30.59
N ALA A 22 -0.20 -23.09 -30.00
CA ALA A 22 -0.18 -22.77 -28.59
C ALA A 22 -1.28 -23.55 -27.84
N VAL A 23 -0.91 -24.22 -26.76
CA VAL A 23 -1.83 -24.99 -25.90
C VAL A 23 -2.83 -24.07 -25.17
N SER A 24 -2.41 -22.83 -24.87
CA SER A 24 -3.25 -21.84 -24.19
C SER A 24 -3.75 -20.75 -25.14
N PRO A 25 -5.05 -20.42 -25.13
CA PRO A 25 -5.57 -19.30 -25.88
C PRO A 25 -4.92 -17.97 -25.50
N LYS A 26 -4.77 -17.07 -26.47
CA LYS A 26 -4.32 -15.70 -26.22
C LYS A 26 -5.28 -15.00 -25.25
N LYS A 27 -4.74 -14.40 -24.18
CA LYS A 27 -5.54 -13.60 -23.24
C LYS A 27 -6.22 -12.46 -23.98
N ARG A 28 -7.52 -12.26 -23.72
CA ARG A 28 -8.28 -11.14 -24.29
C ARG A 28 -7.66 -9.82 -23.84
N LYS A 29 -7.45 -8.90 -24.78
CA LYS A 29 -7.04 -7.53 -24.45
C LYS A 29 -8.11 -6.88 -23.57
N ARG A 30 -7.70 -6.38 -22.41
CA ARG A 30 -8.58 -5.63 -21.51
C ARG A 30 -8.74 -4.20 -22.03
N LYS A 31 -9.88 -3.59 -21.73
CA LYS A 31 -10.09 -2.15 -21.96
C LYS A 31 -9.09 -1.37 -21.09
N SER A 32 -8.46 -0.35 -21.66
CA SER A 32 -7.62 0.58 -20.91
C SER A 32 -8.45 1.31 -19.84
N SER A 33 -7.80 1.69 -18.75
CA SER A 33 -8.39 2.56 -17.74
C SER A 33 -8.73 3.92 -18.34
N ARG A 34 -9.73 4.59 -17.75
CA ARG A 34 -10.03 6.00 -18.08
C ARG A 34 -8.94 6.94 -17.57
N LEU A 35 -8.29 6.57 -16.47
CA LEU A 35 -7.18 7.29 -15.86
C LEU A 35 -5.89 7.00 -16.66
N LYS A 36 -5.20 8.06 -17.09
CA LYS A 36 -3.92 7.97 -17.80
C LYS A 36 -2.75 7.81 -16.81
N ALA A 37 -1.58 7.44 -17.33
CA ALA A 37 -0.37 7.32 -16.51
C ALA A 37 -0.02 8.66 -15.84
N ASP A 38 -0.05 9.77 -16.60
CA ASP A 38 0.26 11.11 -16.10
C ASP A 38 -0.67 11.53 -14.94
N ASP A 39 -1.95 11.16 -15.00
CA ASP A 39 -2.91 11.45 -13.93
C ASP A 39 -2.57 10.66 -12.66
N VAL A 40 -2.10 9.42 -12.81
CA VAL A 40 -1.67 8.58 -11.67
C VAL A 40 -0.42 9.18 -11.02
N ASP A 41 0.53 9.67 -11.82
CA ASP A 41 1.75 10.29 -11.31
C ASP A 41 1.45 11.59 -10.56
N GLN A 42 0.49 12.39 -11.03
CA GLN A 42 0.00 13.56 -10.30
C GLN A 42 -0.63 13.19 -8.96
N ILE A 43 -1.42 12.10 -8.90
CA ILE A 43 -2.00 11.60 -7.65
C ILE A 43 -0.90 11.15 -6.67
N ILE A 44 0.13 10.47 -7.16
CA ILE A 44 1.26 10.03 -6.35
C ILE A 44 2.03 11.25 -5.81
N SER A 45 2.35 12.21 -6.67
CA SER A 45 3.01 13.46 -6.27
C SER A 45 2.21 14.22 -5.20
N TYR A 46 0.87 14.26 -5.36
CA TYR A 46 -0.02 14.84 -4.36
C TYR A 46 0.06 14.12 -3.00
N PHE A 47 0.14 12.79 -2.97
CA PHE A 47 0.34 12.05 -1.73
C PHE A 47 1.71 12.34 -1.08
N GLU A 48 2.77 12.43 -1.87
CA GLU A 48 4.11 12.67 -1.34
C GLU A 48 4.29 14.10 -0.79
N SER A 49 3.52 15.06 -1.30
CA SER A 49 3.60 16.48 -0.91
C SER A 49 3.27 16.75 0.57
N SER A 50 2.39 15.97 1.21
CA SER A 50 1.98 16.20 2.60
C SER A 50 1.56 14.91 3.32
N PRO A 51 1.93 14.72 4.60
CA PRO A 51 1.42 13.61 5.42
C PRO A 51 -0.11 13.54 5.49
N GLY A 52 -0.78 14.70 5.58
CA GLY A 52 -2.25 14.77 5.63
C GLY A 52 -2.91 14.25 4.35
N ASN A 53 -2.29 14.49 3.18
CA ASN A 53 -2.80 14.01 1.90
C ASN A 53 -2.80 12.48 1.82
N ARG A 54 -1.82 11.82 2.45
CA ARG A 54 -1.76 10.34 2.50
C ARG A 54 -2.89 9.73 3.29
N CYS A 55 -3.50 10.47 4.22
CA CYS A 55 -4.59 9.98 5.06
C CYS A 55 -5.94 9.97 4.33
N LYS A 56 -6.09 10.86 3.34
CA LYS A 56 -7.35 11.06 2.62
C LYS A 56 -7.88 9.77 2.01
N THR A 57 -9.19 9.60 2.04
CA THR A 57 -9.87 8.46 1.43
C THR A 57 -9.85 8.57 -0.10
N PHE A 58 -9.97 7.45 -0.82
CA PHE A 58 -10.06 7.50 -2.28
C PHE A 58 -11.30 8.26 -2.76
N LEU A 59 -12.40 8.22 -1.97
CA LEU A 59 -13.58 9.04 -2.19
C LEU A 59 -13.30 10.53 -2.08
N GLU A 60 -12.58 10.98 -1.05
CA GLU A 60 -12.18 12.38 -0.88
C GLU A 60 -11.28 12.85 -2.03
N LEU A 61 -10.42 11.98 -2.56
CA LEU A 61 -9.58 12.32 -3.72
C LEU A 61 -10.42 12.49 -4.98
N ALA A 62 -11.35 11.56 -5.23
CA ALA A 62 -12.24 11.59 -6.38
C ALA A 62 -13.23 12.78 -6.33
N SER A 63 -13.68 13.18 -5.15
CA SER A 63 -14.65 14.26 -4.96
C SER A 63 -14.01 15.65 -4.80
N GLY A 64 -12.76 15.73 -4.36
CA GLY A 64 -12.04 16.98 -4.14
C GLY A 64 -10.97 17.24 -5.21
N PRO A 65 -9.67 17.02 -4.91
CA PRO A 65 -8.57 17.45 -5.76
C PRO A 65 -8.63 16.92 -7.20
N PHE A 66 -9.13 15.70 -7.39
CA PHE A 66 -9.14 15.01 -8.68
C PHE A 66 -10.55 14.88 -9.28
N ARG A 67 -11.50 15.72 -8.84
CA ARG A 67 -12.88 15.72 -9.35
C ARG A 67 -12.98 15.92 -10.86
N HIS A 68 -12.09 16.73 -11.42
CA HIS A 68 -12.03 17.03 -12.85
C HIS A 68 -11.75 15.79 -13.72
N LEU A 69 -11.16 14.73 -13.15
CA LEU A 69 -10.89 13.47 -13.86
C LEU A 69 -12.17 12.63 -14.06
N GLY A 70 -13.27 12.93 -13.34
CA GLY A 70 -14.55 12.23 -13.51
C GLY A 70 -14.47 10.71 -13.25
N VAL A 71 -13.54 10.28 -12.40
CA VAL A 71 -13.31 8.87 -12.05
C VAL A 71 -13.87 8.54 -10.67
N SER A 72 -14.31 7.29 -10.48
CA SER A 72 -14.70 6.79 -9.17
C SER A 72 -13.49 6.41 -8.32
N GLU A 73 -13.68 6.33 -7.00
CA GLU A 73 -12.65 5.88 -6.05
C GLU A 73 -12.05 4.52 -6.42
N GLN A 74 -12.85 3.61 -6.99
CA GLN A 74 -12.43 2.27 -7.37
C GLN A 74 -11.43 2.29 -8.53
N VAL A 75 -11.58 3.26 -9.44
CA VAL A 75 -10.64 3.44 -10.55
C VAL A 75 -9.30 3.94 -9.99
N ILE A 76 -9.32 4.95 -9.12
CA ILE A 76 -8.13 5.49 -8.46
C ILE A 76 -7.40 4.37 -7.69
N GLN A 77 -8.13 3.62 -6.85
CA GLN A 77 -7.57 2.52 -6.08
C GLN A 77 -6.92 1.45 -6.96
N ARG A 78 -7.59 1.05 -8.05
CA ARG A 78 -7.08 0.01 -8.95
C ARG A 78 -5.81 0.45 -9.65
N GLU A 79 -5.76 1.68 -10.14
CA GLU A 79 -4.57 2.18 -10.86
C GLU A 79 -3.40 2.39 -9.90
N LEU A 80 -3.63 2.93 -8.70
CA LEU A 80 -2.61 3.02 -7.65
C LEU A 80 -2.10 1.64 -7.23
N LYS A 81 -2.98 0.64 -7.14
CA LYS A 81 -2.56 -0.73 -6.82
C LYS A 81 -1.64 -1.31 -7.89
N LYS A 82 -1.81 -0.96 -9.16
CA LYS A 82 -0.90 -1.38 -10.24
C LYS A 82 0.48 -0.72 -10.12
N THR A 83 0.55 0.52 -9.65
CA THR A 83 1.81 1.23 -9.41
C THR A 83 2.46 0.88 -8.07
N GLY A 84 1.84 0.00 -7.27
CA GLY A 84 2.38 -0.45 -5.99
C GLY A 84 1.95 0.39 -4.78
N TYR A 85 0.99 1.29 -4.94
CA TYR A 85 0.40 2.08 -3.85
C TYR A 85 -0.84 1.42 -3.29
N GLN A 86 -0.90 1.27 -1.97
CA GLN A 86 -2.02 0.68 -1.26
C GLN A 86 -2.31 1.42 0.05
N ARG A 87 -3.51 1.21 0.60
CA ARG A 87 -3.85 1.71 1.93
C ARG A 87 -3.33 0.74 2.98
N HIS A 88 -2.71 1.29 4.01
CA HIS A 88 -2.17 0.58 5.16
C HIS A 88 -2.63 1.25 6.45
N MET A 89 -2.66 0.48 7.53
CA MET A 89 -2.87 1.03 8.86
C MET A 89 -1.71 1.98 9.21
N ALA A 90 -2.06 3.19 9.65
CA ALA A 90 -1.11 4.13 10.19
C ALA A 90 -0.50 3.56 11.47
N ARG A 91 0.81 3.67 11.64
CA ARG A 91 1.47 3.31 12.89
C ARG A 91 1.46 4.54 13.79
N LEU A 92 0.78 4.44 14.92
CA LEU A 92 0.84 5.44 15.97
C LEU A 92 2.26 5.45 16.53
N LYS A 93 2.89 6.62 16.55
CA LYS A 93 4.17 6.84 17.21
C LYS A 93 3.95 7.95 18.24
N PRO A 94 4.41 7.79 19.49
CA PRO A 94 4.39 8.90 20.42
C PRO A 94 5.20 10.07 19.83
N PRO A 95 4.71 11.31 19.96
CA PRO A 95 5.42 12.47 19.47
C PRO A 95 6.79 12.54 20.16
N VAL A 96 7.87 12.59 19.36
CA VAL A 96 9.23 12.63 19.90
C VAL A 96 9.77 14.04 19.69
N SER A 97 9.98 14.76 20.79
CA SER A 97 10.69 16.04 20.74
C SER A 97 12.19 15.83 20.45
N GLN A 98 12.88 16.85 19.94
CA GLN A 98 14.33 16.78 19.74
C GLN A 98 15.08 16.47 21.06
N LYS A 99 14.61 17.03 22.18
CA LYS A 99 15.14 16.77 23.51
C LYS A 99 15.00 15.29 23.88
N THR A 100 13.80 14.73 23.71
CA THR A 100 13.54 13.31 23.99
C THR A 100 14.35 12.40 23.07
N MET A 101 14.52 12.76 21.80
CA MET A 101 15.39 12.00 20.87
C MET A 101 16.84 11.97 21.35
N LYS A 102 17.37 13.11 21.79
CA LYS A 102 18.75 13.21 22.29
C LYS A 102 18.95 12.36 23.55
N ILE A 103 18.07 12.51 24.55
CA ILE A 103 18.14 11.74 25.79
C ILE A 103 18.06 10.24 25.52
N ARG A 104 17.10 9.81 24.70
CA ARG A 104 16.93 8.38 24.34
C ARG A 104 18.16 7.85 23.60
N ARG A 105 18.76 8.66 22.73
CA ARG A 105 19.96 8.28 21.97
C ARG A 105 21.17 8.14 22.89
N GLU A 106 21.44 9.14 23.72
CA GLU A 106 22.55 9.12 24.67
C GLU A 106 22.44 7.93 25.64
N TRP A 107 21.23 7.68 26.15
CA TRP A 107 20.97 6.53 26.99
C TRP A 107 21.25 5.20 26.26
N ALA A 108 20.76 5.05 25.03
CA ALA A 108 21.00 3.84 24.23
C ALA A 108 22.48 3.64 23.88
N GLU A 109 23.21 4.72 23.56
CA GLU A 109 24.65 4.67 23.27
C GLU A 109 25.45 4.29 24.52
N ALA A 110 25.10 4.83 25.69
CA ALA A 110 25.78 4.52 26.95
C ALA A 110 25.59 3.06 27.42
N HIS A 111 24.47 2.43 27.06
CA HIS A 111 24.13 1.07 27.48
C HIS A 111 24.22 0.04 26.34
N LEU A 112 24.81 0.43 25.20
CA LEU A 112 24.87 -0.43 24.00
C LEU A 112 25.68 -1.71 24.24
N ASN A 113 26.76 -1.61 25.02
CA ASN A 113 27.69 -2.70 25.30
C ASN A 113 27.47 -3.33 26.69
N TRP A 114 26.35 -3.01 27.34
CA TRP A 114 26.04 -3.59 28.65
C TRP A 114 25.83 -5.09 28.54
N THR A 115 26.44 -5.80 29.47
CA THR A 115 26.35 -7.24 29.66
C THR A 115 25.06 -7.62 30.40
N HIS A 116 24.70 -8.90 30.35
CA HIS A 116 23.50 -9.40 31.04
C HIS A 116 23.52 -9.12 32.55
N GLU A 117 24.68 -9.22 33.18
CA GLU A 117 24.86 -8.97 34.62
C GLU A 117 24.55 -7.51 34.99
N GLU A 118 24.90 -6.56 34.12
CA GLU A 118 24.62 -5.14 34.30
C GLU A 118 23.12 -4.81 34.11
N TRP A 119 22.41 -5.56 33.25
CA TRP A 119 20.95 -5.44 33.12
C TRP A 119 20.16 -6.08 34.26
N THR A 120 20.72 -7.11 34.89
CA THR A 120 20.05 -7.91 35.92
C THR A 120 19.50 -7.09 37.11
N PRO A 121 20.21 -6.08 37.66
CA PRO A 121 19.67 -5.26 38.74
C PRO A 121 18.68 -4.18 38.29
N VAL A 122 18.44 -3.97 36.99
CA VAL A 122 17.59 -2.89 36.51
C VAL A 122 16.10 -3.26 36.65
N LEU A 123 15.40 -2.58 37.56
CA LEU A 123 13.96 -2.71 37.72
C LEU A 123 13.24 -1.71 36.80
N TRP A 124 12.39 -2.23 35.91
CA TRP A 124 11.53 -1.43 35.05
C TRP A 124 10.15 -1.29 35.68
N THR A 125 9.65 -0.07 35.77
CA THR A 125 8.27 0.23 36.19
C THR A 125 7.62 1.08 35.12
N ASP A 126 6.35 0.79 34.82
CA ASP A 126 5.54 1.57 33.89
C ASP A 126 4.10 1.63 34.41
N GLU A 127 3.46 2.78 34.22
CA GLU A 127 2.06 3.00 34.60
C GLU A 127 1.24 3.09 33.31
N THR A 128 0.12 2.36 33.26
CA THR A 128 -0.78 2.40 32.10
C THR A 128 -2.16 2.88 32.53
N TRP A 129 -2.73 3.79 31.75
CA TRP A 129 -4.09 4.28 31.92
C TRP A 129 -5.01 3.49 30.99
N VAL A 130 -6.12 2.97 31.52
CA VAL A 130 -7.15 2.27 30.73
C VAL A 130 -8.35 3.18 30.58
N GLU A 131 -8.58 3.67 29.36
CA GLU A 131 -9.69 4.55 29.02
C GLU A 131 -10.75 3.81 28.18
N ASP A 132 -12.03 4.20 28.27
CA ASP A 132 -13.16 3.56 27.55
C ASP A 132 -13.38 4.09 26.11
N GLY A 133 -12.34 4.68 25.51
CA GLY A 133 -12.43 5.40 24.25
C GLY A 133 -12.63 4.53 23.00
N ARG A 134 -13.06 5.17 21.91
CA ARG A 134 -13.21 4.53 20.59
C ARG A 134 -11.85 4.34 19.93
N HIS A 135 -11.35 3.11 19.91
CA HIS A 135 -10.10 2.76 19.24
C HIS A 135 -10.28 2.63 17.72
N SER A 136 -10.44 3.77 17.01
CA SER A 136 -10.43 3.78 15.54
C SER A 136 -8.99 3.74 15.01
N ARG A 137 -8.80 3.00 13.92
CA ARG A 137 -7.50 2.93 13.23
C ARG A 137 -7.49 3.92 12.08
N ASP A 138 -6.44 4.73 12.03
CA ASP A 138 -6.18 5.60 10.88
C ASP A 138 -5.54 4.83 9.73
N TRP A 139 -5.83 5.29 8.52
CA TRP A 139 -5.38 4.64 7.28
C TRP A 139 -4.61 5.62 6.43
N VAL A 140 -3.48 5.15 5.89
CA VAL A 140 -2.59 5.93 5.03
C VAL A 140 -2.32 5.21 3.73
N THR A 141 -2.27 5.95 2.63
CA THR A 141 -1.84 5.45 1.33
C THR A 141 -0.32 5.57 1.22
N ARG A 142 0.37 4.45 0.96
CA ARG A 142 1.84 4.42 0.76
C ARG A 142 2.24 3.31 -0.22
N SER A 143 3.46 3.39 -0.74
CA SER A 143 4.04 2.36 -1.60
C SER A 143 4.40 1.11 -0.78
N VAL A 144 4.08 -0.07 -1.33
CA VAL A 144 4.32 -1.39 -0.72
C VAL A 144 5.81 -1.62 -0.40
N CYS A 145 6.72 -1.04 -1.18
CA CYS A 145 8.17 -1.20 -1.00
C CYS A 145 8.82 -0.15 -0.09
N THR A 146 8.08 0.84 0.43
CA THR A 146 8.69 1.88 1.28
C THR A 146 8.78 1.42 2.73
N PHE A 147 9.99 1.07 3.17
CA PHE A 147 10.34 1.04 4.58
C PHE A 147 10.11 2.44 5.18
N LEU A 148 9.60 2.49 6.42
CA LEU A 148 9.22 3.68 7.17
C LEU A 148 10.29 4.78 7.08
N ASN A 149 10.15 5.68 6.11
CA ASN A 149 11.04 6.83 5.99
C ASN A 149 10.74 7.80 7.14
N LYS A 150 11.75 8.46 7.72
CA LYS A 150 11.57 9.38 8.87
C LYS A 150 10.62 10.55 8.58
N LYS A 151 10.35 10.84 7.29
CA LYS A 151 9.35 11.82 6.81
C LYS A 151 7.92 11.25 6.65
N MET A 152 7.70 9.96 6.93
CA MET A 152 6.45 9.23 6.70
C MET A 152 5.63 8.98 7.97
N VAL A 153 5.76 9.84 8.98
CA VAL A 153 4.98 9.73 10.23
C VAL A 153 3.98 10.88 10.25
N ILE A 154 2.73 10.57 10.64
CA ILE A 154 1.71 11.57 10.97
C ILE A 154 1.95 11.99 12.41
#